data_AF-G7LXV4-F1
#
_entry.id   AF-G7LXV4-F1
#
_cell.length_a   1.000
_cell.length_b   1.000
_cell.length_c   1.000
_cell.angle_alpha   90.00
_cell.angle_beta   90.00
_cell.angle_gamma   90.00
#
_symmetry.space_group_name_H-M   'P 1'
#
loop_
_entity.id
_entity.type
_entity.pdbx_description
1 polymer ?
#
loop_
_entity_poly.entity_id
_entity_poly.type
_entity_poly.pdbx_seq_one_letter_code
_entity_poly.pdbx_strand_id
1 'polypeptide(L)'
;MTAKLKFKITTDILLTVLLPVLMAYALTGQKVHEWIGAVMFAAFILHNGLNANWYLNLFRGKYTPQRILQTAINLMVFASMIGLMISGIIMSRYVFSFLPINGSASFARELHMLSAYWGFVLMSLHLGMHGNMIKGIANKSSGIRSGSRPYKAVLPLIAIIIAAYGLYAFLKNDIASYMFLKNMFVFFDPDQPAILFFAEYLAMMMLFACVAYYVSMLLQIYTRKKHQKRYK
;
A
#
# COMPACT_ATOMS: atom_id res chain seq x y z
N MET A 1 16.20 -0.25 -20.05
CA MET A 1 15.84 -0.95 -18.79
C MET A 1 16.03 -2.44 -19.00
N THR A 2 16.59 -3.17 -18.02
CA THR A 2 16.74 -4.64 -18.10
C THR A 2 15.37 -5.32 -18.00
N ALA A 3 15.23 -6.53 -18.55
CA ALA A 3 13.99 -7.30 -18.49
C ALA A 3 13.53 -7.56 -17.04
N LYS A 4 14.47 -7.88 -16.15
CA LYS A 4 14.22 -8.08 -14.71
C LYS A 4 13.63 -6.83 -14.04
N LEU A 5 14.11 -5.63 -14.39
CA LEU A 5 13.58 -4.38 -13.83
C LEU A 5 12.17 -4.09 -14.34
N LYS A 6 11.91 -4.31 -15.63
CA LYS A 6 10.55 -4.17 -16.20
C LYS A 6 9.57 -5.06 -15.46
N PHE A 7 9.94 -6.33 -15.25
CA PHE A 7 9.08 -7.30 -14.59
C PHE A 7 8.77 -6.91 -13.14
N LYS A 8 9.76 -6.44 -12.37
CA LYS A 8 9.52 -5.87 -11.03
C LYS A 8 8.51 -4.73 -11.05
N ILE A 9 8.73 -3.74 -11.92
CA ILE A 9 7.84 -2.57 -12.01
C ILE A 9 6.43 -3.00 -12.39
N THR A 10 6.27 -3.94 -13.33
CA THR A 10 4.95 -4.47 -13.71
C THR A 10 4.26 -5.15 -12.52
N THR A 11 4.97 -5.98 -11.76
CA THR A 11 4.42 -6.62 -10.56
C THR A 11 4.01 -5.58 -9.50
N ASP A 12 4.83 -4.55 -9.29
CA ASP A 12 4.55 -3.49 -8.32
C ASP A 12 3.31 -2.66 -8.73
N ILE A 13 3.18 -2.34 -10.03
CA ILE A 13 2.00 -1.67 -10.58
C ILE A 13 0.76 -2.54 -10.40
N LEU A 14 0.86 -3.84 -10.71
CA LEU A 14 -0.25 -4.77 -10.56
C LEU A 14 -0.73 -4.81 -9.10
N LEU A 15 0.17 -5.00 -8.13
CA LEU A 15 -0.16 -4.98 -6.71
C LEU A 15 -0.83 -3.66 -6.28
N THR A 16 -0.33 -2.53 -6.79
CA THR A 16 -0.88 -1.21 -6.46
C THR A 16 -2.30 -1.01 -7.00
N VAL A 17 -2.58 -1.49 -8.22
CA VAL A 17 -3.89 -1.36 -8.87
C VAL A 17 -4.92 -2.33 -8.30
N LEU A 18 -4.51 -3.56 -7.96
CA LEU A 18 -5.44 -4.56 -7.43
C LEU A 18 -5.96 -4.21 -6.03
N LEU A 19 -5.16 -3.50 -5.22
CA LEU A 19 -5.51 -3.14 -3.86
C LEU A 19 -6.85 -2.37 -3.73
N PRO A 20 -7.07 -1.21 -4.40
CA PRO A 20 -8.34 -0.51 -4.31
C PRO A 20 -9.51 -1.30 -4.92
N VAL A 21 -9.25 -2.17 -5.91
CA VAL A 21 -10.28 -3.05 -6.47
C VAL A 21 -10.71 -4.11 -5.45
N LEU A 22 -9.79 -4.64 -4.65
CA LEU A 22 -10.10 -5.55 -3.56
C LEU A 22 -10.90 -4.86 -2.44
N MET A 23 -10.63 -3.59 -2.16
CA MET A 23 -11.45 -2.83 -1.21
C MET A 23 -12.89 -2.64 -1.69
N ALA A 24 -13.14 -2.71 -2.99
CA ALA A 24 -14.45 -2.59 -3.62
C ALA A 24 -15.28 -3.88 -3.55
N TYR A 25 -15.32 -4.57 -2.40
CA TYR A 25 -16.04 -5.85 -2.24
C TYR A 25 -17.53 -5.72 -2.62
N ALA A 26 -18.20 -4.64 -2.18
CA ALA A 26 -19.60 -4.40 -2.49
C ALA A 26 -19.87 -4.24 -4.00
N LEU A 27 -18.91 -3.69 -4.76
CA LEU A 27 -19.02 -3.48 -6.21
C LEU A 27 -18.62 -4.71 -7.03
N THR A 28 -17.63 -5.46 -6.56
CA THR A 28 -17.08 -6.64 -7.27
C THR A 28 -17.88 -7.91 -6.99
N GLY A 29 -18.47 -8.02 -5.80
CA GLY A 29 -19.13 -9.23 -5.35
C GLY A 29 -18.15 -10.34 -5.02
N GLN A 30 -18.66 -11.37 -4.33
CA GLN A 30 -17.82 -12.40 -3.73
C GLN A 30 -16.93 -13.14 -4.72
N LYS A 31 -17.50 -13.64 -5.83
CA LYS A 31 -16.77 -14.47 -6.80
C LYS A 31 -15.59 -13.72 -7.43
N VAL A 32 -15.83 -12.48 -7.86
CA VAL A 32 -14.79 -11.66 -8.51
C VAL A 32 -13.73 -11.26 -7.48
N HIS A 33 -14.14 -10.86 -6.28
CA HIS A 33 -13.21 -10.52 -5.20
C HIS A 33 -12.26 -11.68 -4.86
N GLU A 34 -12.77 -12.93 -4.78
CA GLU A 34 -11.93 -14.10 -4.51
C GLU A 34 -10.88 -14.34 -5.61
N TRP A 35 -11.27 -14.23 -6.89
CA TRP A 35 -10.32 -14.38 -8.01
C TRP A 35 -9.28 -13.27 -8.04
N ILE A 36 -9.69 -12.02 -7.84
CA ILE A 36 -8.77 -10.89 -7.74
C ILE A 36 -7.82 -11.10 -6.55
N GLY A 37 -8.31 -11.61 -5.43
CA GLY A 37 -7.51 -11.92 -4.25
C GLY A 37 -6.46 -12.98 -4.53
N ALA A 38 -6.80 -14.01 -5.31
CA ALA A 38 -5.85 -15.04 -5.74
C ALA A 38 -4.76 -14.46 -6.67
N VAL A 39 -5.12 -13.57 -7.60
CA VAL A 39 -4.15 -12.87 -8.46
C VAL A 39 -3.22 -11.97 -7.63
N MET A 40 -3.79 -11.21 -6.69
CA MET A 40 -3.04 -10.38 -5.74
C MET A 40 -2.05 -11.22 -4.93
N PHE A 41 -2.49 -12.39 -4.45
CA PHE A 41 -1.63 -13.31 -3.71
C PHE A 41 -0.47 -13.85 -4.56
N ALA A 42 -0.74 -14.32 -5.79
CA ALA A 42 0.30 -14.78 -6.70
C ALA A 42 1.30 -13.65 -7.03
N ALA A 43 0.81 -12.44 -7.30
CA ALA A 43 1.63 -11.26 -7.54
C ALA A 43 2.48 -10.90 -6.31
N PHE A 44 1.95 -11.09 -5.10
CA PHE A 44 2.67 -10.84 -3.85
C PHE A 44 3.82 -11.85 -3.64
N ILE A 45 3.59 -13.15 -3.89
CA ILE A 45 4.68 -14.15 -3.85
C ILE A 45 5.78 -13.76 -4.84
N LEU A 46 5.38 -13.43 -6.06
CA LEU A 46 6.30 -13.03 -7.12
C LEU A 46 7.12 -11.79 -6.73
N HIS A 47 6.47 -10.76 -6.18
CA HIS A 47 7.13 -9.55 -5.70
C HIS A 47 8.18 -9.88 -4.63
N ASN A 48 7.85 -10.73 -3.66
CA ASN A 48 8.79 -11.12 -2.61
C ASN A 48 9.96 -11.95 -3.15
N GLY A 49 9.71 -12.87 -4.09
CA GLY A 49 10.77 -13.64 -4.76
C GLY A 49 11.72 -12.76 -5.57
N LEU A 50 11.18 -11.80 -6.33
CA LEU A 50 11.99 -10.83 -7.09
C LEU A 50 12.81 -9.91 -6.17
N ASN A 51 12.35 -9.71 -4.93
CA ASN A 51 12.99 -8.89 -3.91
C ASN A 51 13.65 -9.72 -2.79
N ALA A 52 13.97 -11.00 -3.03
CA ALA A 52 14.60 -11.90 -2.06
C ALA A 52 15.89 -11.34 -1.43
N ASN A 53 16.64 -10.53 -2.19
CA ASN A 53 17.85 -9.86 -1.68
C ASN A 53 17.57 -8.92 -0.48
N TRP A 54 16.36 -8.38 -0.35
CA TRP A 54 16.01 -7.57 0.81
C TRP A 54 16.04 -8.40 2.10
N TYR A 55 15.47 -9.61 2.06
CA TYR A 55 15.47 -10.56 3.18
C TYR A 55 16.89 -11.01 3.55
N LEU A 56 17.71 -11.33 2.55
CA LEU A 56 19.12 -11.73 2.77
C LEU A 56 19.95 -10.62 3.43
N ASN A 57 19.59 -9.36 3.19
CA ASN A 57 20.28 -8.21 3.76
C ASN A 57 19.61 -7.69 5.04
N LEU A 58 18.55 -8.33 5.54
CA LEU A 58 17.83 -7.87 6.73
C LEU A 58 18.80 -7.75 7.92
N PHE A 59 19.63 -8.75 8.17
CA PHE A 59 20.60 -8.72 9.28
C PHE A 59 21.95 -8.08 8.93
N ARG A 60 22.09 -7.46 7.75
CA ARG A 60 23.37 -6.92 7.25
C ARG A 60 23.37 -5.40 7.21
N GLY A 61 24.48 -4.78 7.61
CA GLY A 61 24.70 -3.33 7.51
C GLY A 61 24.05 -2.50 8.63
N LYS A 62 24.30 -1.19 8.64
CA LYS A 62 23.82 -0.29 9.70
C LYS A 62 22.32 0.00 9.56
N TYR A 63 21.63 0.05 10.69
CA TYR A 63 20.22 0.44 10.78
C TYR A 63 20.08 1.93 11.05
N THR A 64 19.90 2.71 9.99
CA THR A 64 19.51 4.12 10.12
C THR A 64 18.03 4.22 10.50
N PRO A 65 17.57 5.34 11.10
CA PRO A 65 16.15 5.53 11.43
C PRO A 65 15.20 5.29 10.24
N GLN A 66 15.61 5.73 9.04
CA GLN A 66 14.85 5.49 7.81
C GLN A 66 14.76 3.98 7.50
N ARG A 67 15.87 3.24 7.64
CA ARG A 67 15.88 1.80 7.40
C ARG A 67 15.03 1.05 8.42
N ILE A 68 15.04 1.46 9.69
CA ILE A 68 14.17 0.88 10.73
C ILE A 68 12.71 1.05 10.35
N LEU A 69 12.30 2.28 9.99
CA LEU A 69 10.92 2.56 9.57
C LEU A 69 10.51 1.71 8.35
N GLN A 70 11.37 1.65 7.34
CA GLN A 70 11.11 0.86 6.13
C GLN A 70 10.97 -0.63 6.45
N THR A 71 11.86 -1.17 7.28
CA THR A 71 11.79 -2.57 7.71
C THR A 71 10.52 -2.84 8.50
N ALA A 72 10.14 -1.97 9.44
CA ALA A 72 8.93 -2.13 10.22
C ALA A 72 7.68 -2.15 9.34
N ILE A 73 7.55 -1.19 8.42
CA ILE A 73 6.41 -1.15 7.48
C ILE A 73 6.39 -2.39 6.59
N ASN A 74 7.54 -2.81 6.02
CA ASN A 74 7.58 -4.00 5.17
C ASN A 74 7.16 -5.27 5.91
N LEU A 75 7.59 -5.44 7.16
CA LEU A 75 7.19 -6.59 7.98
C LEU A 75 5.69 -6.55 8.33
N MET A 76 5.15 -5.37 8.63
CA MET A 76 3.72 -5.21 8.90
C MET A 76 2.88 -5.46 7.64
N VAL A 77 3.29 -4.95 6.47
CA VAL A 77 2.64 -5.26 5.18
C VAL A 77 2.66 -6.77 4.92
N PHE A 78 3.80 -7.42 5.16
CA PHE A 78 3.93 -8.86 4.98
C PHE A 78 2.98 -9.64 5.90
N ALA A 79 2.90 -9.24 7.18
CA ALA A 79 1.96 -9.83 8.13
C ALA A 79 0.49 -9.62 7.72
N SER A 80 0.11 -8.42 7.28
CA SER A 80 -1.24 -8.15 6.76
C SER A 80 -1.56 -9.00 5.53
N MET A 81 -0.62 -9.19 4.61
CA MET A 81 -0.84 -10.03 3.43
C MET A 81 -1.03 -11.50 3.81
N ILE A 82 -0.25 -12.02 4.76
CA ILE A 82 -0.48 -13.37 5.29
C ILE A 82 -1.86 -13.48 5.95
N GLY A 83 -2.25 -12.49 6.78
CA GLY A 83 -3.56 -12.47 7.42
C GLY A 83 -4.70 -12.48 6.41
N LEU A 84 -4.61 -11.68 5.33
CA LEU A 84 -5.55 -11.66 4.21
C LEU A 84 -5.65 -13.00 3.49
N MET A 85 -4.52 -13.67 3.26
CA MET A 85 -4.50 -14.97 2.60
C MET A 85 -5.14 -16.06 3.47
N ILE A 86 -4.73 -16.16 4.74
CA ILE A 86 -5.26 -17.18 5.66
C ILE A 86 -6.77 -17.01 5.79
N SER A 87 -7.21 -15.79 6.10
CA SER A 87 -8.63 -15.49 6.23
C SER A 87 -9.41 -15.67 4.93
N GLY A 88 -8.86 -15.21 3.80
CA GLY A 88 -9.48 -15.33 2.48
C GLY A 88 -9.64 -16.79 2.04
N ILE A 89 -8.65 -17.64 2.30
CA ILE A 89 -8.73 -19.08 2.02
C ILE A 89 -9.80 -19.74 2.89
N ILE A 90 -9.85 -19.42 4.19
CA ILE A 90 -10.87 -19.97 5.11
C ILE A 90 -12.30 -19.54 4.69
N MET A 91 -12.46 -18.32 4.18
CA MET A 91 -13.77 -17.78 3.78
C MET A 91 -14.17 -18.11 2.33
N SER A 92 -13.24 -18.60 1.51
CA SER A 92 -13.44 -18.78 0.07
C SER A 92 -14.51 -19.82 -0.22
N ARG A 93 -15.41 -19.50 -1.15
CA ARG A 93 -16.45 -20.40 -1.64
C ARG A 93 -16.28 -20.81 -3.09
N TYR A 94 -15.42 -20.13 -3.84
CA TYR A 94 -15.25 -20.34 -5.27
C TYR A 94 -13.84 -20.78 -5.64
N VAL A 95 -12.81 -20.04 -5.19
CA VAL A 95 -11.43 -20.30 -5.64
C VAL A 95 -10.79 -21.45 -4.88
N PHE A 96 -11.01 -21.53 -3.57
CA PHE A 96 -10.39 -22.53 -2.70
C PHE A 96 -11.40 -23.54 -2.13
N SER A 97 -12.57 -23.67 -2.76
CA SER A 97 -13.64 -24.57 -2.31
C SER A 97 -13.26 -26.05 -2.30
N PHE A 98 -12.17 -26.42 -2.97
CA PHE A 98 -11.63 -27.78 -2.99
C PHE A 98 -10.84 -28.15 -1.72
N LEU A 99 -10.52 -27.19 -0.85
CA LEU A 99 -9.81 -27.44 0.41
C LEU A 99 -10.81 -27.69 1.56
N PRO A 100 -10.74 -28.84 2.27
CA PRO A 100 -11.63 -29.14 3.39
C PRO A 100 -11.20 -28.38 4.65
N ILE A 101 -11.38 -27.07 4.68
CA ILE A 101 -10.94 -26.19 5.76
C ILE A 101 -12.12 -25.91 6.70
N ASN A 102 -12.05 -26.47 7.91
CA ASN A 102 -12.97 -26.16 9.00
C ASN A 102 -12.37 -25.06 9.89
N GLY A 103 -12.47 -23.80 9.43
CA GLY A 103 -12.06 -22.62 10.20
C GLY A 103 -13.27 -21.89 10.78
N SER A 104 -13.09 -21.20 11.91
CA SER A 104 -14.16 -20.36 12.46
C SER A 104 -14.41 -19.15 11.57
N ALA A 105 -15.62 -19.05 11.02
CA ALA A 105 -15.99 -17.97 10.11
C ALA A 105 -15.90 -16.57 10.75
N SER A 106 -16.14 -16.45 12.06
CA SER A 106 -15.98 -15.18 12.80
C SER A 106 -14.52 -14.74 12.83
N PHE A 107 -13.62 -15.64 13.25
CA PHE A 107 -12.18 -15.35 13.29
C PHE A 107 -11.64 -14.99 11.92
N ALA A 108 -12.03 -15.74 10.89
CA ALA A 108 -11.60 -15.46 9.53
C ALA A 108 -12.06 -14.06 9.10
N ARG A 109 -13.31 -13.67 9.38
CA ARG A 109 -13.81 -12.32 9.08
C ARG A 109 -13.06 -11.23 9.85
N GLU A 110 -12.85 -11.40 11.15
CA GLU A 110 -12.11 -10.45 11.98
C GLU A 110 -10.68 -10.27 11.48
N LEU A 111 -9.98 -11.37 11.22
CA LEU A 111 -8.63 -11.36 10.67
C LEU A 111 -8.60 -10.71 9.28
N HIS A 112 -9.59 -11.01 8.43
CA HIS A 112 -9.68 -10.43 7.08
C HIS A 112 -9.84 -8.91 7.15
N MET A 113 -10.78 -8.45 7.96
CA MET A 113 -11.07 -7.02 8.16
C MET A 113 -9.84 -6.30 8.71
N LEU A 114 -9.27 -6.79 9.81
CA LEU A 114 -8.08 -6.20 10.41
C LEU A 114 -6.94 -6.10 9.39
N SER A 115 -6.70 -7.20 8.66
CA SER A 115 -5.61 -7.29 7.69
C SER A 115 -5.86 -6.45 6.43
N ALA A 116 -7.12 -6.32 5.97
CA ALA A 116 -7.50 -5.53 4.81
C ALA A 116 -7.25 -4.04 5.06
N TYR A 117 -7.79 -3.50 6.16
CA TYR A 117 -7.72 -2.07 6.44
C TYR A 117 -6.33 -1.62 6.88
N TRP A 118 -5.65 -2.40 7.75
CA TRP A 118 -4.24 -2.12 8.03
C TRP A 118 -3.37 -2.33 6.80
N GLY A 119 -3.59 -3.39 6.04
CA GLY A 119 -2.87 -3.68 4.80
C GLY A 119 -3.00 -2.54 3.79
N PHE A 120 -4.19 -1.96 3.64
CA PHE A 120 -4.44 -0.81 2.78
C PHE A 120 -3.61 0.43 3.18
N VAL A 121 -3.64 0.80 4.46
CA VAL A 121 -2.87 1.94 4.98
C VAL A 121 -1.37 1.68 4.88
N LEU A 122 -0.91 0.50 5.33
CA LEU A 122 0.49 0.12 5.34
C LEU A 122 1.07 0.02 3.92
N MET A 123 0.31 -0.50 2.95
CA MET A 123 0.74 -0.54 1.55
C MET A 123 0.85 0.86 0.96
N SER A 124 -0.07 1.77 1.33
CA SER A 124 0.00 3.18 0.92
C SER A 124 1.23 3.87 1.50
N LEU A 125 1.55 3.62 2.79
CA LEU A 125 2.79 4.08 3.41
C LEU A 125 4.03 3.49 2.71
N HIS A 126 4.01 2.18 2.42
CA HIS A 126 5.08 1.49 1.70
C HIS A 126 5.35 2.16 0.34
N LEU A 127 4.31 2.40 -0.46
CA LEU A 127 4.41 3.11 -1.74
C LEU A 127 5.05 4.50 -1.58
N GLY A 128 4.63 5.25 -0.55
CA GLY A 128 5.16 6.59 -0.24
C GLY A 128 6.65 6.62 0.07
N MET A 129 7.18 5.60 0.76
CA MET A 129 8.62 5.49 1.04
C MET A 129 9.46 5.33 -0.23
N HIS A 130 8.89 4.75 -1.29
CA HIS A 130 9.51 4.64 -2.60
C HIS A 130 9.41 5.93 -3.44
N GLY A 131 8.78 6.99 -2.94
CA GLY A 131 8.52 8.23 -3.70
C GLY A 131 9.79 8.95 -4.21
N ASN A 132 10.93 8.84 -3.52
CA ASN A 132 12.21 9.38 -4.03
C ASN A 132 12.69 8.66 -5.31
N MET A 133 12.47 7.35 -5.39
CA MET A 133 12.78 6.56 -6.58
C MET A 133 11.83 6.92 -7.73
N ILE A 134 10.54 7.09 -7.44
CA ILE A 134 9.52 7.49 -8.43
C ILE A 134 9.85 8.87 -9.02
N LYS A 135 10.20 9.85 -8.18
CA LYS A 135 10.67 11.17 -8.64
C LYS A 135 11.93 11.06 -9.50
N GLY A 136 12.87 10.19 -9.12
CA GLY A 136 14.09 9.95 -9.89
C GLY A 136 13.84 9.32 -11.27
N ILE A 137 12.88 8.41 -11.37
CA ILE A 137 12.45 7.79 -12.63
C ILE A 137 11.70 8.81 -13.49
N ALA A 138 10.73 9.54 -12.91
CA ALA A 138 9.93 10.55 -13.62
C ALA A 138 10.79 11.68 -14.19
N ASN A 139 11.80 12.15 -13.45
CA ASN A 139 12.74 13.18 -13.93
C ASN A 139 13.65 12.66 -15.07
N LYS A 140 13.92 11.35 -15.12
CA LYS A 140 14.71 10.73 -16.20
C LYS A 140 13.89 10.43 -17.45
N SER A 141 12.61 10.06 -17.30
CA SER A 141 11.75 9.66 -18.43
C SER A 141 11.05 10.82 -19.11
N SER A 142 10.76 11.90 -18.37
CA SER A 142 9.96 13.00 -18.93
C SER A 142 10.75 13.93 -19.85
N GLY A 143 12.10 13.90 -19.86
CA GLY A 143 12.91 14.88 -20.61
C GLY A 143 12.71 16.34 -20.18
N ILE A 144 11.78 16.59 -19.25
CA ILE A 144 11.47 17.89 -18.67
C ILE A 144 12.64 18.22 -17.75
N ARG A 145 13.55 19.07 -18.25
CA ARG A 145 14.53 19.74 -17.40
C ARG A 145 13.76 20.33 -16.23
N SER A 146 14.13 19.90 -15.02
CA SER A 146 13.70 20.42 -13.73
C SER A 146 14.11 21.90 -13.54
N GLY A 147 13.66 22.79 -14.45
CA GLY A 147 14.05 24.19 -14.58
C GLY A 147 12.90 25.22 -14.71
N SER A 148 11.76 24.91 -15.32
CA SER A 148 10.57 25.81 -15.34
C SER A 148 9.88 25.98 -13.97
N ARG A 149 9.97 27.17 -13.39
CA ARG A 149 9.36 27.58 -12.09
C ARG A 149 7.93 27.07 -11.76
N PRO A 150 6.94 26.96 -12.68
CA PRO A 150 5.57 26.59 -12.29
C PRO A 150 5.39 25.13 -11.83
N TYR A 151 6.13 24.14 -12.36
CA TYR A 151 5.94 22.74 -11.93
C TYR A 151 6.37 22.50 -10.48
N LYS A 152 7.25 23.36 -9.92
CA LYS A 152 7.72 23.26 -8.53
C LYS A 152 6.65 23.65 -7.51
N ALA A 153 5.63 24.41 -7.92
CA ALA A 153 4.57 24.90 -7.03
C ALA A 153 3.22 24.22 -7.29
N VAL A 154 2.88 23.95 -8.55
CA VAL A 154 1.55 23.41 -8.91
C VAL A 154 1.37 21.94 -8.51
N LEU A 155 2.39 21.09 -8.73
CA LEU A 155 2.29 19.67 -8.40
C LEU A 155 2.14 19.39 -6.89
N PRO A 156 2.90 20.06 -6.00
CA PRO A 156 2.66 19.96 -4.56
C PRO A 156 1.27 20.44 -4.15
N LEU A 157 0.75 21.51 -4.77
CA LEU A 157 -0.58 22.02 -4.46
C LEU A 157 -1.67 21.00 -4.80
N ILE A 158 -1.59 20.38 -5.98
CA ILE A 158 -2.51 19.31 -6.38
C ILE A 158 -2.42 18.12 -5.41
N ALA A 159 -1.21 17.71 -5.04
CA ALA A 159 -1.03 16.63 -4.07
C ALA A 159 -1.63 16.96 -2.69
N ILE A 160 -1.54 18.22 -2.25
CA ILE A 160 -2.15 18.69 -0.99
C ILE A 160 -3.68 18.62 -1.08
N ILE A 161 -4.27 19.07 -2.20
CA ILE A 161 -5.73 19.02 -2.41
C ILE A 161 -6.21 17.56 -2.39
N ILE A 162 -5.53 16.66 -3.10
CA ILE A 162 -5.89 15.23 -3.12
C ILE A 162 -5.71 14.60 -1.73
N ALA A 163 -4.64 14.95 -1.02
CA ALA A 163 -4.43 14.45 0.35
C ALA A 163 -5.49 14.96 1.33
N ALA A 164 -5.92 16.23 1.21
CA ALA A 164 -7.00 16.79 2.02
C ALA A 164 -8.33 16.08 1.72
N TYR A 165 -8.62 15.82 0.45
CA TYR A 165 -9.79 15.01 0.07
C TYR A 165 -9.68 13.57 0.59
N GLY A 166 -8.49 12.97 0.55
CA GLY A 166 -8.23 11.67 1.14
C GLY A 166 -8.47 11.64 2.66
N LEU A 167 -8.13 12.70 3.38
CA LEU A 167 -8.40 12.82 4.81
C LEU A 167 -9.90 12.91 5.08
N TYR A 168 -10.62 13.71 4.29
CA TYR A 168 -12.07 13.76 4.33
C TYR A 168 -12.68 12.38 4.08
N ALA A 169 -12.25 11.68 3.02
CA ALA A 169 -12.73 10.34 2.68
C ALA A 169 -12.43 9.31 3.79
N PHE A 170 -11.26 9.39 4.42
CA PHE A 170 -10.88 8.52 5.54
C PHE A 170 -11.81 8.68 6.74
N LEU A 171 -12.21 9.91 7.05
CA LEU A 171 -13.13 10.22 8.14
C LEU A 171 -14.58 9.88 7.77
N LYS A 172 -15.02 10.25 6.55
CA LYS A 172 -16.36 9.96 6.03
C LYS A 172 -16.65 8.46 6.02
N ASN A 173 -15.68 7.65 5.57
CA ASN A 173 -15.83 6.20 5.48
C ASN A 173 -15.48 5.48 6.80
N ASP A 174 -15.21 6.22 7.88
CA ASP A 174 -14.88 5.70 9.22
C ASP A 174 -13.83 4.57 9.21
N ILE A 175 -12.81 4.73 8.36
CA ILE A 175 -11.79 3.70 8.11
C ILE A 175 -11.08 3.27 9.41
N ALA A 176 -10.87 4.22 10.33
CA ALA A 176 -10.26 3.97 11.62
C ALA A 176 -11.05 2.94 12.44
N SER A 177 -12.38 2.98 12.43
CA SER A 177 -13.19 2.01 13.18
C SER A 177 -13.00 0.58 12.67
N TYR A 178 -12.81 0.37 11.37
CA TYR A 178 -12.50 -0.95 10.81
C TYR A 178 -11.08 -1.41 11.14
N MET A 179 -10.10 -0.49 11.13
CA MET A 179 -8.71 -0.78 11.53
C MET A 179 -8.61 -1.26 12.98
N PHE A 180 -9.48 -0.78 13.87
CA PHE A 180 -9.52 -1.19 15.28
C PHE A 180 -10.65 -2.17 15.60
N LEU A 181 -11.25 -2.78 14.57
CA LEU A 181 -12.34 -3.78 14.70
C LEU A 181 -13.54 -3.30 15.53
N LYS A 182 -13.77 -1.98 15.62
CA LYS A 182 -14.99 -1.42 16.23
C LYS A 182 -16.23 -1.76 15.42
N ASN A 183 -16.07 -1.84 14.09
CA ASN A 183 -17.08 -2.28 13.15
C ASN A 183 -16.54 -3.47 12.34
N MET A 184 -17.26 -4.59 12.32
CA MET A 184 -16.90 -5.80 11.58
C MET A 184 -17.71 -5.99 10.29
N PHE A 185 -18.66 -5.10 10.03
CA PHE A 185 -19.51 -5.07 8.83
C PHE A 185 -19.29 -3.76 8.11
N VAL A 186 -18.83 -3.85 6.86
CA VAL A 186 -18.60 -2.66 6.02
C VAL A 186 -19.94 -2.15 5.54
N PHE A 187 -20.29 -0.93 5.96
CA PHE A 187 -21.44 -0.23 5.41
C PHE A 187 -21.03 0.41 4.08
N PHE A 188 -21.71 0.01 3.02
CA PHE A 188 -21.56 0.59 1.68
C PHE A 188 -22.82 1.39 1.36
N ASP A 189 -22.64 2.63 0.90
CA ASP A 189 -23.74 3.47 0.41
C ASP A 189 -24.15 2.99 -0.98
N PRO A 190 -25.34 2.37 -1.15
CA PRO A 190 -25.76 1.82 -2.44
C PRO A 190 -25.87 2.88 -3.55
N ASP A 191 -26.07 4.15 -3.17
CA ASP A 191 -26.23 5.26 -4.10
C ASP A 191 -24.89 5.87 -4.54
N GLN A 192 -23.77 5.43 -3.95
CA GLN A 192 -22.45 5.95 -4.30
C GLN A 192 -21.98 5.44 -5.68
N PRO A 193 -21.66 6.34 -6.63
CA PRO A 193 -21.10 5.94 -7.91
C PRO A 193 -19.73 5.28 -7.76
N ALA A 194 -19.47 4.21 -8.51
CA ALA A 194 -18.19 3.48 -8.47
C ALA A 194 -16.96 4.37 -8.69
N ILE A 195 -17.06 5.38 -9.58
CA ILE A 195 -15.97 6.33 -9.85
C ILE A 195 -15.62 7.13 -8.59
N LEU A 196 -16.63 7.55 -7.81
CA LEU A 196 -16.42 8.29 -6.58
C LEU A 196 -15.78 7.40 -5.51
N PHE A 197 -16.21 6.15 -5.40
CA PHE A 197 -15.59 5.16 -4.50
C PHE A 197 -14.09 5.02 -4.80
N PHE A 198 -13.73 4.77 -6.06
CA PHE A 198 -12.32 4.64 -6.43
C PHE A 198 -11.54 5.95 -6.23
N ALA A 199 -12.14 7.11 -6.49
CA ALA A 199 -11.52 8.41 -6.24
C ALA A 199 -11.21 8.62 -4.76
N GLU A 200 -12.16 8.28 -3.86
CA GLU A 200 -11.98 8.35 -2.40
C GLU A 200 -10.83 7.44 -1.94
N TYR A 201 -10.80 6.17 -2.39
CA TYR A 201 -9.74 5.22 -2.03
C TYR A 201 -8.37 5.61 -2.59
N LEU A 202 -8.29 6.06 -3.83
CA LEU A 202 -7.03 6.55 -4.40
C LEU A 202 -6.53 7.81 -3.69
N ALA A 203 -7.43 8.71 -3.29
CA ALA A 203 -7.08 9.89 -2.50
C ALA A 203 -6.56 9.51 -1.11
N MET A 204 -7.17 8.53 -0.44
CA MET A 204 -6.66 7.97 0.82
C MET A 204 -5.28 7.34 0.65
N MET A 205 -5.06 6.55 -0.41
CA MET A 205 -3.75 6.00 -0.71
C MET A 205 -2.71 7.10 -0.90
N MET A 206 -3.06 8.16 -1.64
CA MET A 206 -2.17 9.30 -1.87
C MET A 206 -1.85 10.05 -0.56
N LEU A 207 -2.83 10.25 0.32
CA LEU A 207 -2.61 10.86 1.64
C LEU A 207 -1.51 10.12 2.42
N PHE A 208 -1.68 8.80 2.62
CA PHE A 208 -0.72 8.01 3.38
C PHE A 208 0.63 7.92 2.67
N ALA A 209 0.64 7.82 1.33
CA ALA A 209 1.87 7.85 0.55
C ALA A 209 2.63 9.19 0.74
N CYS A 210 1.93 10.33 0.75
CA CYS A 210 2.51 11.63 1.03
C CYS A 210 3.10 11.69 2.45
N VAL A 211 2.37 11.21 3.46
CA VAL A 211 2.86 11.15 4.85
C VAL A 211 4.17 10.36 4.92
N ALA A 212 4.20 9.14 4.38
CA ALA A 212 5.40 8.30 4.39
C ALA A 212 6.57 8.92 3.61
N TYR A 213 6.30 9.58 2.49
CA TYR A 213 7.31 10.29 1.70
C TYR A 213 7.97 11.41 2.52
N TYR A 214 7.18 12.28 3.15
CA TYR A 214 7.72 13.42 3.91
C TYR A 214 8.43 12.96 5.19
N VAL A 215 7.88 11.98 5.92
CA VAL A 215 8.56 11.37 7.08
C VAL A 215 9.90 10.77 6.68
N SER A 216 9.95 10.00 5.59
CA SER A 216 11.20 9.42 5.07
C SER A 216 12.23 10.48 4.69
N MET A 217 11.79 11.57 4.06
CA MET A 217 12.64 12.70 3.70
C MET A 217 13.23 13.40 4.94
N LEU A 218 12.41 13.64 5.97
CA LEU A 218 12.88 14.27 7.22
C LEU A 218 13.91 13.38 7.95
N LEU A 219 13.67 12.07 8.02
CA LEU A 219 14.62 11.13 8.62
C LEU A 219 15.96 11.08 7.88
N GLN A 220 15.95 11.19 6.55
CA GLN A 220 17.16 11.30 5.74
C GLN A 220 17.95 12.57 6.06
N ILE A 221 17.27 13.72 6.12
CA ILE A 221 17.90 15.01 6.45
C ILE A 221 18.51 14.97 7.84
N TYR A 222 17.79 14.43 8.83
CA TYR A 222 18.28 14.26 10.19
C TYR A 222 19.53 13.38 10.25
N THR A 223 19.52 12.24 9.56
CA THR A 223 20.66 11.31 9.52
C THR A 223 21.90 11.97 8.88
N ARG A 224 21.73 12.73 7.79
CA ARG A 224 22.81 13.46 7.12
C ARG A 224 23.42 14.55 8.03
N LYS A 225 22.58 15.35 8.69
CA LYS A 225 23.03 16.39 9.63
C LYS A 225 23.80 15.80 10.81
N LYS A 226 23.33 14.68 11.38
CA LYS A 226 24.02 13.96 12.46
C LYS A 226 25.39 13.43 12.01
N HIS A 227 25.49 12.93 10.78
CA HIS A 227 26.78 12.51 10.23
C HIS A 227 27.73 13.71 10.07
N GLN A 228 27.28 14.81 9.45
CA GLN A 228 28.12 16.00 9.27
C GLN A 228 28.62 16.62 10.58
N LYS A 229 27.82 16.60 11.65
CA LYS A 229 28.24 17.06 12.98
C LYS A 229 29.25 16.14 13.68
N ARG A 230 29.37 14.87 13.27
CA ARG A 230 30.29 13.89 13.88
C ARG A 230 31.69 13.92 13.28
N TYR A 231 31.85 14.57 12.13
CA TYR A 231 33.12 14.71 11.39
C TYR A 231 33.55 16.18 11.23
N LYS A 232 32.96 17.07 12.03
CA LYS A 232 33.50 18.41 12.34
C LYS A 232 34.04 18.36 13.75
#